data_AF-A0A2E4EEV9-F1
#
_entry.id   AF-A0A2E4EEV9-F1
#
_cell.length_a   1.000
_cell.length_b   1.000
_cell.length_c   1.000
_cell.angle_alpha   90.00
_cell.angle_beta   90.00
_cell.angle_gamma   90.00
#
_symmetry.space_group_name_H-M   'P 1'
#
loop_
_entity.id
_entity.type
_entity.pdbx_description
1 polymer ?
#
loop_
_entity_poly.entity_id
_entity_poly.type
_entity_poly.pdbx_seq_one_letter_code
_entity_poly.pdbx_strand_id
1 'polypeptide(L)'
;MAIGIFDVVSDVRKPKLKSLLGWSALIMVIFSTIRTMDSTIYYTIKSKIRFYQKEHYKREYDVSMVHHQLSLLPTDAIVCAHSLLLLHIALRANVYEFPRIKDAEYVVYSNYDQFYITSEEEFNAKTDSLKHTSNREVLYDKEITVLKRIQN
;
A
#
# COMPACT_ATOMS: atom_id res chain seq x y z
N MET A 1 12.46 -14.92 26.82
CA MET A 1 11.45 -14.40 27.78
C MET A 1 10.05 -15.01 27.62
N ALA A 2 9.60 -15.40 26.41
CA ALA A 2 8.24 -15.93 26.24
C ALA A 2 7.98 -17.28 26.95
N ILE A 3 8.95 -18.20 26.98
CA ILE A 3 8.78 -19.56 27.51
C ILE A 3 8.44 -19.58 29.02
N GLY A 4 9.07 -18.71 29.82
CA GLY A 4 8.85 -18.68 31.28
C GLY A 4 7.47 -18.20 31.71
N ILE A 5 6.81 -17.35 30.91
CA ILE A 5 5.44 -16.89 31.21
C ILE A 5 4.45 -18.04 30.99
N PHE A 6 4.65 -18.83 29.94
CA PHE A 6 3.83 -20.01 29.69
C PHE A 6 4.04 -21.11 30.73
N ASP A 7 5.26 -21.27 31.22
CA ASP A 7 5.60 -22.25 32.26
C ASP A 7 4.89 -21.93 33.59
N VAL A 8 4.97 -20.67 34.06
CA VAL A 8 4.30 -20.19 35.28
C VAL A 8 2.77 -20.31 35.17
N VAL A 9 2.18 -20.05 34.00
CA VAL A 9 0.74 -20.23 33.77
C VAL A 9 0.36 -21.71 33.70
N SER A 10 1.27 -22.57 33.26
CA SER A 10 1.04 -24.02 33.16
C SER A 10 1.03 -24.72 34.53
N ASP A 11 1.82 -24.22 35.48
CA ASP A 11 1.96 -24.72 36.86
C ASP A 11 0.76 -24.40 37.77
N VAL A 12 -0.17 -23.54 37.32
CA VAL A 12 -1.39 -23.21 38.06
C VAL A 12 -2.36 -24.39 38.05
N ARG A 13 -2.41 -25.13 39.16
CA ARG A 13 -3.24 -26.33 39.35
C ARG A 13 -4.75 -26.10 39.30
N LYS A 14 -5.24 -24.87 39.54
CA LYS A 14 -6.68 -24.57 39.56
C LYS A 14 -7.17 -24.18 38.16
N PRO A 15 -8.06 -24.96 37.51
CA PRO A 15 -8.45 -24.74 36.12
C PRO A 15 -9.18 -23.40 35.90
N LYS A 16 -10.01 -22.97 36.86
CA LYS A 16 -10.70 -21.66 36.81
C LYS A 16 -9.73 -20.48 36.89
N LEU A 17 -8.70 -20.58 37.73
CA LEU A 17 -7.68 -19.54 37.88
C LEU A 17 -6.77 -19.47 36.66
N LYS A 18 -6.40 -20.63 36.09
CA LYS A 18 -5.62 -20.72 34.85
C LYS A 18 -6.35 -20.06 33.67
N SER A 19 -7.66 -20.34 33.52
CA SER A 19 -8.47 -19.69 32.49
C SER A 19 -8.60 -18.18 32.71
N LEU A 20 -8.80 -17.72 33.95
CA LEU A 20 -8.86 -16.30 34.28
C LEU A 20 -7.55 -15.57 33.93
N LEU A 21 -6.40 -16.14 34.31
CA LEU A 21 -5.08 -15.58 33.99
C LEU A 21 -4.85 -15.51 32.48
N GLY A 22 -5.20 -16.56 31.74
CA GLY A 22 -5.13 -16.56 30.27
C GLY A 22 -5.96 -15.45 29.63
N TRP A 23 -7.22 -15.31 30.03
CA TRP A 23 -8.09 -14.23 29.54
C TRP A 23 -7.57 -12.85 29.93
N SER A 24 -7.07 -12.67 31.16
CA SER A 24 -6.50 -11.39 31.60
C SER A 24 -5.27 -10.99 30.78
N ALA A 25 -4.41 -11.95 30.44
CA ALA A 25 -3.23 -11.70 29.62
C ALA A 25 -3.61 -11.27 28.20
N LEU A 26 -4.59 -11.94 27.59
CA LEU A 26 -5.12 -11.56 26.28
C LEU A 26 -5.70 -10.14 26.29
N ILE A 27 -6.49 -9.79 27.31
CA ILE A 27 -7.06 -8.45 27.46
C ILE A 27 -5.95 -7.40 27.60
N MET A 28 -4.93 -7.67 28.42
CA MET A 28 -3.79 -6.76 28.56
C MET A 28 -3.02 -6.57 27.26
N VAL A 29 -2.82 -7.63 26.47
CA VAL A 29 -2.15 -7.54 25.17
C VAL A 29 -2.96 -6.67 24.20
N ILE A 30 -4.28 -6.87 24.12
CA ILE A 30 -5.16 -6.05 23.28
C ILE A 30 -5.09 -4.59 23.73
N PHE A 31 -5.23 -4.33 25.03
CA PHE A 31 -5.17 -2.98 25.58
C PHE A 31 -3.82 -2.31 25.31
N SER A 32 -2.72 -3.02 25.54
CA SER A 32 -1.36 -2.54 25.24
C SER A 32 -1.19 -2.22 23.76
N THR A 33 -1.76 -3.04 22.87
CA THR A 33 -1.66 -2.83 21.42
C THR A 33 -2.44 -1.58 20.99
N ILE A 34 -3.67 -1.39 21.49
CA ILE A 34 -4.48 -0.19 21.25
C ILE A 34 -3.77 1.06 21.79
N ARG A 35 -3.28 1.00 23.03
CA ARG A 35 -2.52 2.08 23.67
C ARG A 35 -1.33 2.50 22.80
N THR A 36 -0.53 1.53 22.33
CA THR A 36 0.61 1.79 21.45
C THR A 36 0.17 2.47 20.15
N MET A 37 -0.84 1.95 19.46
CA MET A 37 -1.36 2.57 18.23
C MET A 37 -1.86 4.00 18.44
N ASP A 38 -2.41 4.31 19.62
CA ASP A 38 -2.92 5.65 19.93
C ASP A 38 -1.84 6.66 20.30
N SER A 39 -0.82 6.21 21.04
CA SER A 39 0.25 7.04 21.58
C SER A 39 1.51 7.11 20.71
N THR A 40 1.54 6.48 19.53
CA THR A 40 2.68 6.62 18.62
C THR A 40 2.92 8.10 18.28
N ILE A 41 4.11 8.60 18.66
CA ILE A 41 4.58 9.98 18.43
C ILE A 41 5.31 10.10 17.08
N TYR A 42 5.74 8.96 16.50
CA TYR A 42 6.42 8.94 15.21
C TYR A 42 5.54 9.54 14.10
N TYR A 43 6.15 10.13 13.07
CA TYR A 43 5.47 10.63 11.86
C TYR A 43 4.82 9.47 11.10
N THR A 44 3.71 8.96 11.62
CA THR A 44 2.91 7.92 11.02
C THR A 44 1.47 8.39 10.98
N ILE A 45 0.82 8.14 9.86
CA ILE A 45 -0.58 8.52 9.67
C ILE A 45 -1.42 7.59 10.54
N LYS A 46 -2.04 8.13 11.59
CA LYS A 46 -2.77 7.35 12.59
C LYS A 46 -3.92 6.52 12.00
N SER A 47 -4.57 7.00 10.94
CA SER A 47 -5.58 6.23 10.22
C SER A 47 -4.99 4.95 9.61
N LYS A 48 -3.73 4.96 9.15
CA LYS A 48 -3.07 3.78 8.54
C LYS A 48 -2.67 2.70 9.55
N ILE A 49 -2.62 3.00 10.86
CA ILE A 49 -2.26 2.02 11.90
C ILE A 49 -3.46 1.52 12.73
N ARG A 50 -4.49 2.34 12.94
CA ARG A 50 -5.62 2.02 13.83
C ARG A 50 -6.72 1.24 13.09
N PHE A 51 -6.51 -0.05 12.89
CA PHE A 51 -7.45 -0.93 12.16
C PHE A 51 -8.87 -1.00 12.73
N TYR A 52 -9.08 -0.59 13.98
CA TYR A 52 -10.41 -0.54 14.62
C TYR A 52 -11.18 0.75 14.31
N GLN A 53 -10.54 1.75 13.69
CA GLN A 53 -11.21 3.00 13.29
C GLN A 53 -11.70 2.90 11.84
N LYS A 54 -12.89 3.42 11.58
CA LYS A 54 -13.48 3.46 10.23
C LYS A 54 -12.55 4.12 9.20
N GLU A 55 -11.81 5.15 9.63
CA GLU A 55 -10.89 5.88 8.77
C GLU A 55 -9.77 5.00 8.20
N HIS A 56 -9.40 3.90 8.87
CA HIS A 56 -8.40 2.95 8.36
C HIS A 56 -8.80 2.31 7.04
N TYR A 57 -10.10 2.10 6.83
CA TYR A 57 -10.64 1.48 5.63
C TYR A 57 -11.07 2.50 4.58
N LYS A 58 -10.93 3.80 4.88
CA LYS A 58 -11.24 4.86 3.93
C LYS A 58 -10.03 5.09 3.05
N ARG A 59 -10.25 5.01 1.73
CA ARG A 59 -9.24 5.35 0.73
C ARG A 59 -9.36 6.82 0.38
N GLU A 60 -8.22 7.43 0.05
CA GLU A 60 -8.14 8.84 -0.36
C GLU A 60 -8.56 9.05 -1.83
N TYR A 61 -8.79 7.95 -2.56
CA TYR A 61 -9.15 7.94 -3.97
C TYR A 61 -10.23 6.90 -4.28
N ASP A 62 -10.88 7.03 -5.44
CA ASP A 62 -11.90 6.09 -5.91
C ASP A 62 -11.26 4.82 -6.49
N VAL A 63 -11.34 3.72 -5.73
CA VAL A 63 -10.80 2.40 -6.10
C VAL A 63 -11.49 1.81 -7.33
N SER A 64 -12.79 2.06 -7.50
CA SER A 64 -13.56 1.56 -8.64
C SER A 64 -13.06 2.20 -9.93
N MET A 65 -12.82 3.51 -9.89
CA MET A 65 -12.23 4.24 -11.01
C MET A 65 -10.83 3.76 -11.37
N VAL A 66 -9.99 3.49 -10.37
CA VAL A 66 -8.65 2.93 -10.61
C VAL A 66 -8.74 1.57 -11.31
N HIS A 67 -9.57 0.65 -10.82
CA HIS A 67 -9.75 -0.64 -11.47
C HIS A 67 -10.29 -0.52 -12.89
N HIS A 68 -11.26 0.37 -13.11
CA HIS A 68 -11.79 0.64 -14.43
C HIS A 68 -10.69 1.11 -15.38
N GLN A 69 -9.88 2.10 -14.99
CA GLN A 69 -8.79 2.59 -15.84
C GLN A 69 -7.73 1.52 -16.13
N LEU A 70 -7.37 0.69 -15.14
CA LEU A 70 -6.46 -0.44 -15.35
C LEU A 70 -7.03 -1.49 -16.32
N SER A 71 -8.36 -1.69 -16.32
CA SER A 71 -9.03 -2.64 -17.22
C SER A 71 -9.05 -2.21 -18.68
N LEU A 72 -8.89 -0.91 -18.96
CA LEU A 72 -8.81 -0.36 -20.32
C LEU A 72 -7.44 -0.61 -20.98
N LEU A 73 -6.43 -1.03 -20.21
CA LEU A 73 -5.09 -1.31 -20.74
C LEU A 73 -5.09 -2.61 -21.56
N PRO A 74 -4.68 -2.60 -22.85
CA PRO A 74 -4.69 -3.79 -23.70
C PRO A 74 -3.87 -4.91 -23.10
N THR A 75 -4.35 -6.15 -22.99
CA THR A 75 -3.69 -7.25 -22.26
C THR A 75 -2.27 -7.57 -22.71
N ASP A 76 -1.96 -7.35 -23.98
CA ASP A 76 -0.66 -7.67 -24.59
C ASP A 76 0.34 -6.50 -24.53
N ALA A 77 -0.10 -5.32 -24.08
CA ALA A 77 0.75 -4.14 -24.02
C ALA A 77 1.79 -4.24 -22.90
N ILE A 78 2.99 -3.71 -23.17
CA ILE A 78 4.06 -3.58 -22.18
C ILE A 78 3.75 -2.40 -21.26
N VAL A 79 3.55 -2.66 -19.98
CA VAL A 79 3.16 -1.63 -18.99
C VAL A 79 4.26 -1.42 -17.96
N CYS A 80 4.58 -0.16 -17.68
CA CYS A 80 5.35 0.24 -16.50
C CYS A 80 4.39 0.78 -15.45
N ALA A 81 4.40 0.24 -14.22
CA ALA A 81 3.49 0.67 -13.17
C ALA A 81 4.16 0.81 -11.80
N HIS A 82 3.55 1.61 -10.91
CA HIS A 82 3.86 1.57 -9.48
C HIS A 82 3.66 0.20 -8.88
N SER A 83 4.46 -0.14 -7.86
CA SER A 83 4.40 -1.43 -7.15
C SER A 83 2.98 -1.85 -6.76
N LEU A 84 2.20 -0.91 -6.19
CA LEU A 84 0.83 -1.18 -5.74
C LEU A 84 -0.15 -1.45 -6.89
N LEU A 85 0.05 -0.78 -8.04
CA LEU A 85 -0.77 -0.97 -9.23
C LEU A 85 -0.32 -2.20 -10.04
N LEU A 86 0.97 -2.52 -9.99
CA LEU A 86 1.60 -3.61 -10.73
C LEU A 86 1.00 -4.97 -10.34
N LEU A 87 0.69 -5.17 -9.05
CA LEU A 87 0.00 -6.37 -8.57
C LEU A 87 -1.34 -6.64 -9.29
N HIS A 88 -2.03 -5.59 -9.72
CA HIS A 88 -3.32 -5.69 -10.41
C HIS A 88 -3.21 -5.95 -11.92
N ILE A 89 -2.01 -5.77 -12.49
CA ILE A 89 -1.75 -5.96 -13.92
C ILE A 89 -0.59 -6.94 -14.19
N ALA A 90 -0.19 -7.73 -13.18
CA ALA A 90 0.99 -8.59 -13.23
C ALA A 90 0.88 -9.75 -14.24
N LEU A 91 -0.35 -10.11 -14.65
CA LEU A 91 -0.62 -11.21 -15.59
C LEU A 91 -0.40 -10.80 -17.05
N ARG A 92 0.77 -10.22 -17.34
CA ARG A 92 1.18 -9.76 -18.67
C ARG A 92 2.54 -10.36 -19.01
N ALA A 93 2.82 -10.54 -20.30
CA ALA A 93 4.10 -11.07 -20.75
C ALA A 93 5.28 -10.20 -20.30
N ASN A 94 5.12 -8.87 -20.36
CA ASN A 94 6.13 -7.90 -19.94
C ASN A 94 5.49 -6.80 -19.10
N VAL A 95 6.00 -6.63 -17.88
CA VAL A 95 5.62 -5.53 -16.97
C VAL A 95 6.88 -5.02 -16.26
N TYR A 96 6.97 -3.71 -16.08
CA TYR A 96 8.07 -3.08 -15.38
C TYR A 96 7.59 -2.31 -14.16
N GLU A 97 8.42 -2.28 -13.13
CA GLU A 97 8.18 -1.44 -11.97
C GLU A 97 8.75 -0.03 -12.21
N PHE A 98 7.93 0.98 -11.95
CA PHE A 98 8.36 2.37 -11.96
C PHE A 98 9.45 2.61 -10.90
N PRO A 99 10.53 3.36 -11.18
CA PRO A 99 10.74 4.26 -12.31
C PRO A 99 11.44 3.65 -13.53
N ARG A 100 11.58 2.33 -13.64
CA ARG A 100 12.30 1.67 -14.75
C ARG A 100 11.39 1.47 -15.97
N ILE A 101 11.26 2.51 -16.80
CA ILE A 101 10.26 2.51 -17.88
C ILE A 101 10.61 1.65 -19.10
N LYS A 102 11.88 1.62 -19.51
CA LYS A 102 12.37 0.88 -20.69
C LYS A 102 11.51 1.13 -21.94
N ASP A 103 11.04 0.08 -22.59
CA ASP A 103 10.25 0.04 -23.82
C ASP A 103 8.73 -0.01 -23.57
N ALA A 104 8.27 0.30 -22.35
CA ALA A 104 6.86 0.31 -22.02
C ALA A 104 6.04 1.22 -22.94
N GLU A 105 4.92 0.67 -23.41
CA GLU A 105 3.91 1.37 -24.19
C GLU A 105 3.04 2.23 -23.29
N TYR A 106 2.77 1.76 -22.08
CA TYR A 106 1.99 2.48 -21.08
C TYR A 106 2.78 2.71 -19.81
N VAL A 107 2.63 3.89 -19.21
CA VAL A 107 3.13 4.18 -17.88
C VAL A 107 1.98 4.57 -16.98
N VAL A 108 1.87 3.91 -15.84
CA VAL A 108 0.79 4.11 -14.89
C VAL A 108 1.35 4.37 -13.50
N TYR A 109 0.97 5.49 -12.89
CA TYR A 109 1.38 5.81 -11.54
C TYR A 109 0.24 6.41 -10.73
N SER A 110 0.33 6.25 -9.41
CA SER A 110 -0.63 6.80 -8.45
C SER A 110 -0.19 8.20 -8.05
N ASN A 111 -1.15 9.13 -8.00
CA ASN A 111 -0.92 10.50 -7.54
C ASN A 111 -1.04 10.67 -6.02
N TYR A 112 -1.45 9.60 -5.32
CA TYR A 112 -1.73 9.61 -3.88
C TYR A 112 -0.74 8.75 -3.07
N ASP A 113 0.00 7.87 -3.74
CA ASP A 113 0.93 6.97 -3.05
C ASP A 113 2.31 7.61 -2.88
N GLN A 114 2.82 7.55 -1.66
CA GLN A 114 4.18 8.00 -1.35
C GLN A 114 5.21 6.96 -1.76
N PHE A 115 6.33 7.42 -2.30
CA PHE A 115 7.45 6.58 -2.70
C PHE A 115 8.30 6.23 -1.49
N TYR A 116 8.60 4.94 -1.35
CA TYR A 116 9.50 4.48 -0.30
C TYR A 116 10.98 4.75 -0.61
N ILE A 117 11.31 5.17 -1.85
CA ILE A 117 12.69 5.23 -2.35
C ILE A 117 13.09 6.65 -2.80
N THR A 118 12.12 7.53 -3.06
CA THR A 118 12.34 8.79 -3.78
C THR A 118 11.62 9.91 -3.04
N SER A 119 12.20 11.12 -2.99
CA SER A 119 11.52 12.28 -2.40
C SER A 119 10.31 12.67 -3.25
N GLU A 120 9.33 13.35 -2.65
CA GLU A 120 8.16 13.86 -3.38
C GLU A 120 8.56 14.79 -4.53
N GLU A 121 9.60 15.61 -4.31
CA GLU A 121 10.14 16.52 -5.32
C GLU A 121 10.74 15.76 -6.52
N GLU A 122 11.55 14.73 -6.27
CA GLU A 122 12.14 13.92 -7.34
C GLU A 122 11.07 13.18 -8.13
N PHE A 123 10.03 12.69 -7.46
CA PHE A 123 8.91 12.07 -8.12
C PHE A 123 8.16 13.05 -9.02
N ASN A 124 7.78 14.21 -8.49
CA ASN A 124 7.07 15.25 -9.24
C ASN A 124 7.89 15.72 -10.44
N ALA A 125 9.19 15.97 -10.25
CA ALA A 125 10.08 16.30 -11.36
C ALA A 125 10.13 15.20 -12.44
N LYS A 126 10.13 13.93 -12.04
CA LYS A 126 10.11 12.81 -12.97
C LYS A 126 8.78 12.73 -13.72
N THR A 127 7.65 12.81 -13.04
CA THR A 127 6.33 12.70 -13.68
C THR A 127 6.00 13.89 -14.55
N ASP A 128 6.36 15.10 -14.13
CA ASP A 128 6.25 16.31 -14.94
C ASP A 128 7.08 16.18 -16.22
N SER A 129 8.33 15.72 -16.11
CA SER A 129 9.15 15.46 -17.29
C SER A 129 8.49 14.46 -18.25
N LEU A 130 7.81 13.43 -17.73
CA LEU A 130 7.12 12.42 -18.54
C LEU A 130 5.85 12.96 -19.19
N LYS A 131 5.09 13.83 -18.52
CA LYS A 131 3.90 14.50 -19.06
C LYS A 131 4.24 15.48 -20.18
N HIS A 132 5.39 16.15 -20.08
CA HIS A 132 5.84 17.16 -21.06
C HIS A 132 6.74 16.61 -22.17
N THR A 133 7.08 15.33 -22.14
CA THR A 133 7.86 14.72 -23.23
C THR A 133 6.98 14.49 -24.45
N SER A 134 7.39 14.98 -25.62
CA SER A 134 6.65 14.88 -26.90
C SER A 134 6.35 13.45 -27.38
N ASN A 135 6.95 12.42 -26.78
CA ASN A 135 6.73 11.02 -27.18
C ASN A 135 5.63 10.33 -26.38
N ARG A 136 4.86 11.07 -25.57
CA ARG A 136 3.80 10.52 -24.73
C ARG A 136 2.54 11.37 -24.76
N GLU A 137 1.43 10.67 -24.73
CA GLU A 137 0.09 11.22 -24.61
C GLU A 137 -0.47 10.90 -23.22
N VAL A 138 -1.10 11.89 -22.58
CA VAL A 138 -1.83 11.69 -21.32
C VAL A 138 -3.22 11.18 -21.66
N LEU A 139 -3.52 9.92 -21.36
CA LEU A 139 -4.84 9.33 -21.59
C LEU A 139 -5.80 9.59 -20.43
N TYR A 140 -5.26 9.66 -19.21
CA TYR A 140 -6.02 9.86 -18.00
C TYR A 140 -5.13 10.48 -16.91
N ASP A 141 -5.66 11.41 -16.13
CA ASP A 141 -4.92 12.12 -15.09
C ASP A 141 -5.85 12.55 -13.95
N LYS A 142 -6.09 11.64 -13.00
CA LYS A 142 -6.86 11.91 -11.77
C LYS A 142 -6.28 11.14 -10.58
N GLU A 143 -6.93 10.05 -10.14
CA GLU A 143 -6.47 9.18 -9.05
C GLU A 143 -5.15 8.50 -9.40
N ILE A 144 -5.08 8.03 -10.64
CA ILE A 144 -3.87 7.57 -11.31
C ILE A 144 -3.65 8.42 -12.55
N THR A 145 -2.41 8.45 -13.03
CA THR A 145 -2.08 8.96 -14.35
C THR A 145 -1.74 7.79 -15.26
N VAL A 146 -2.31 7.79 -16.47
CA VAL A 146 -2.03 6.83 -17.53
C VAL A 146 -1.43 7.59 -18.72
N LEU A 147 -0.18 7.28 -19.03
CA LEU A 147 0.53 7.81 -20.19
C LEU A 147 0.68 6.72 -21.24
N LYS A 148 0.46 7.05 -22.51
CA LYS A 148 0.70 6.17 -23.66
C LYS A 148 1.86 6.70 -24.49
N ARG A 149 2.78 5.83 -24.90
CA ARG A 149 3.85 6.17 -25.83
C ARG A 149 3.28 6.37 -27.23
N ILE A 150 3.59 7.52 -27.83
CA ILE A 150 3.31 7.80 -29.24
C ILE A 150 4.50 7.27 -30.05
N GLN A 151 4.25 6.36 -30.98
CA GLN A 151 5.25 5.99 -31.99
C GLN A 151 5.24 7.09 -33.06
N ASN A 152 6.38 7.76 -33.21
CA ASN A 152 6.68 8.61 -34.36
C ASN A 152 7.26 7.74 -35.47
#